data_AF-A0AA36FQM3-F1
#
_entry.id   AF-A0AA36FQM3-F1
#
_cell.length_a   1.000
_cell.length_b   1.000
_cell.length_c   1.000
_cell.angle_alpha   90.00
_cell.angle_beta   90.00
_cell.angle_gamma   90.00
#
_symmetry.space_group_name_H-M   'P 1'
#
loop_
_entity.id
_entity.type
_entity.pdbx_description
1 polymer ?
#
loop_
_entity_poly.entity_id
_entity_poly.type
_entity_poly.pdbx_seq_one_letter_code
_entity_poly.pdbx_strand_id
1 'polypeptide(L)'
;MGLLDKFEEIIEEDLTRIRAEEEKQRQFKDHIASVAKCVAESRKALTAHAEKLKQAPRHQRQLHAQLSKESSNQPYEKLDVHRLWRGETGEVPHAVRSYKDGTQLETLAQALKGMKGLFEDDTKEQSTRSSTAEPDPQNHSSASTATSLSFDVHELGATTGTITGLPSLTIPAQPGEYVDAVVSTFRDEQQLELHLISAKYWVEWIPRELAVTQTLAKLNNPRKGDLAVTRIGPQKVWYRAVVLSRETDAEMQILLVDFGTSELVGAAELFDMPVTVRHIPPLSFPLVVPQPMLIGVREEDMRTTLKHARISFRLGSTTDGVVFNGEDLRLFHKDSGELMPVNEAIHCAGQLERVEYSINCQADSARYFDYA
;
A
#
# COMPACT_ATOMS: atom_id res chain seq x y z
N MET A 1 39.09 29.41 -20.60
CA MET A 1 38.61 28.35 -19.68
C MET A 1 38.97 27.02 -20.29
N GLY A 2 39.91 26.33 -19.64
CA GLY A 2 40.44 25.05 -20.10
C GLY A 2 39.47 23.92 -19.80
N LEU A 3 39.69 22.75 -20.42
CA LEU A 3 38.94 21.53 -20.10
C LEU A 3 39.00 21.20 -18.59
N LEU A 4 40.10 21.51 -17.93
CA LEU A 4 40.29 21.27 -16.49
C LEU A 4 39.29 22.05 -15.62
N ASP A 5 39.06 23.33 -15.93
CA ASP A 5 38.10 24.17 -15.20
C ASP A 5 36.68 23.59 -15.24
N LYS A 6 36.29 23.01 -16.40
CA LYS A 6 34.97 22.36 -16.57
C LYS A 6 34.87 21.03 -15.82
N PHE A 7 35.98 20.29 -15.71
CA PHE A 7 36.00 19.04 -14.94
C PHE A 7 35.88 19.31 -13.44
N GLU A 8 36.54 20.36 -12.92
CA GLU A 8 36.40 20.76 -11.52
C GLU A 8 34.97 21.21 -11.18
N GLU A 9 34.33 21.97 -12.07
CA GLU A 9 32.93 22.41 -11.89
C GLU A 9 31.94 21.23 -11.81
N ILE A 10 32.11 20.22 -12.66
CA ILE A 10 31.26 19.01 -12.65
C ILE A 10 31.46 18.22 -11.34
N ILE A 11 32.70 18.08 -10.88
CA ILE A 11 33.00 17.36 -9.63
C ILE A 11 32.40 18.10 -8.42
N GLU A 12 32.50 19.43 -8.38
CA GLU A 12 31.88 20.25 -7.33
C GLU A 12 30.34 20.11 -7.31
N GLU A 13 29.70 20.08 -8.48
CA GLU A 13 28.25 19.88 -8.59
C GLU A 13 27.83 18.49 -8.11
N ASP A 14 28.55 17.44 -8.51
CA ASP A 14 28.28 16.07 -8.08
C ASP A 14 28.50 15.88 -6.58
N LEU A 15 29.57 16.45 -6.01
CA LEU A 15 29.80 16.42 -4.56
C LEU A 15 28.70 17.14 -3.78
N THR A 16 28.17 18.24 -4.33
CA THR A 16 27.05 18.97 -3.72
C THR A 16 25.77 18.13 -3.73
N ARG A 17 25.49 17.41 -4.83
CA ARG A 17 24.36 16.48 -4.93
C ARG A 17 24.49 15.32 -3.95
N ILE A 18 25.67 14.74 -3.81
CA ILE A 18 25.93 13.65 -2.86
C ILE A 18 25.66 14.11 -1.42
N ARG A 19 26.21 15.27 -1.01
CA ARG A 19 25.99 15.82 0.34
C ARG A 19 24.50 16.12 0.62
N ALA A 20 23.78 16.63 -0.38
CA ALA A 20 22.35 16.90 -0.24
C ALA A 20 21.53 15.60 -0.06
N GLU A 21 21.92 14.51 -0.71
CA GLU A 21 21.27 13.22 -0.56
C GLU A 21 21.59 12.57 0.79
N GLU A 22 22.84 12.64 1.25
CA GLU A 22 23.24 12.19 2.60
C GLU A 22 22.47 12.94 3.69
N GLU A 23 22.25 14.24 3.53
CA GLU A 23 21.44 15.05 4.44
C GLU A 23 19.98 14.57 4.50
N LYS A 24 19.36 14.32 3.34
CA LYS A 24 17.98 13.77 3.28
C LYS A 24 17.89 12.40 3.95
N GLN A 25 18.88 11.55 3.73
CA GLN A 25 18.93 10.23 4.39
C GLN A 25 19.07 10.36 5.90
N ARG A 26 19.88 11.30 6.38
CA ARG A 26 20.00 11.59 7.82
C ARG A 26 18.66 12.07 8.40
N GLN A 27 18.01 13.03 7.74
CA GLN A 27 16.69 13.52 8.16
C GLN A 27 15.63 12.41 8.18
N PHE A 28 15.66 11.51 7.21
CA PHE A 28 14.74 10.37 7.17
C PHE A 28 15.00 9.37 8.32
N LYS A 29 16.27 9.08 8.63
CA LYS A 29 16.65 8.24 9.78
C LYS A 29 16.19 8.87 11.11
N ASP A 30 16.38 10.17 11.27
CA ASP A 30 15.93 10.90 12.46
C ASP A 30 14.40 10.89 12.59
N HIS A 31 13.68 10.98 11.46
CA HIS A 31 12.24 10.86 11.43
C HIS A 31 11.77 9.46 11.87
N ILE A 32 12.37 8.39 11.35
CA ILE A 32 12.06 7.01 11.77
C ILE A 32 12.34 6.83 13.27
N ALA A 33 13.47 7.32 13.78
CA ALA A 33 13.81 7.23 15.20
C ALA A 33 12.78 7.98 16.08
N SER A 34 12.33 9.16 15.63
CA SER A 34 11.29 9.94 16.30
C SER A 34 9.96 9.19 16.36
N VAL A 35 9.54 8.59 15.25
CA VAL A 35 8.30 7.80 15.18
C VAL A 35 8.39 6.57 16.08
N ALA A 36 9.52 5.84 16.05
CA ALA A 36 9.75 4.68 16.91
C ALA A 36 9.67 5.05 18.40
N LYS A 37 10.22 6.21 18.79
CA LYS A 37 10.11 6.74 20.14
C LYS A 37 8.66 7.05 20.53
N CYS A 38 7.90 7.71 19.66
CA CYS A 38 6.48 8.03 19.87
C CYS A 38 5.63 6.76 20.08
N VAL A 39 5.87 5.72 19.26
CA VAL A 39 5.20 4.41 19.39
C VAL A 39 5.54 3.75 20.73
N ALA A 40 6.81 3.78 21.14
CA ALA A 40 7.24 3.23 22.42
C ALA A 40 6.61 3.95 23.62
N GLU A 41 6.50 5.28 23.58
CA GLU A 41 5.85 6.10 24.61
C GLU A 41 4.34 5.82 24.69
N SER A 42 3.67 5.74 23.53
CA SER A 42 2.24 5.39 23.46
C SER A 42 1.96 4.01 24.03
N ARG A 43 2.81 3.01 23.72
CA ARG A 43 2.70 1.66 24.28
C ARG A 43 2.89 1.65 25.81
N LYS A 44 3.84 2.43 26.33
CA LYS A 44 4.03 2.58 27.79
C LYS A 44 2.80 3.21 28.44
N ALA A 45 2.23 4.26 27.85
CA ALA A 45 1.04 4.93 28.36
C ALA A 45 -0.18 3.99 28.38
N LEU A 46 -0.41 3.22 27.31
CA LEU A 46 -1.48 2.23 27.23
C LEU A 46 -1.31 1.12 28.28
N THR A 47 -0.08 0.63 28.46
CA THR A 47 0.22 -0.40 29.47
C THR A 47 -0.04 0.12 30.89
N ALA A 48 0.40 1.35 31.19
CA ALA A 48 0.15 1.98 32.48
C ALA A 48 -1.35 2.23 32.73
N HIS A 49 -2.10 2.62 31.68
CA HIS A 49 -3.55 2.78 31.77
C HIS A 49 -4.26 1.44 32.02
N ALA A 50 -3.86 0.38 31.33
CA ALA A 50 -4.39 -0.97 31.54
C ALA A 50 -4.14 -1.46 32.98
N GLU A 51 -2.96 -1.22 33.55
CA GLU A 51 -2.67 -1.55 34.96
C GLU A 51 -3.51 -0.72 35.94
N LYS A 52 -3.71 0.58 35.69
CA LYS A 52 -4.63 1.41 36.49
C LYS A 52 -6.06 0.87 36.44
N LEU A 53 -6.55 0.43 35.28
CA LEU A 53 -7.86 -0.19 35.14
C LEU A 53 -7.95 -1.52 35.90
N LYS A 54 -6.87 -2.32 35.94
CA LYS A 54 -6.80 -3.55 36.75
C LYS A 54 -6.78 -3.29 38.26
N GLN A 55 -6.52 -2.06 38.71
CA GLN A 55 -6.57 -1.67 40.12
C GLN A 55 -7.85 -0.90 40.48
N ALA A 56 -8.58 -0.39 39.48
CA ALA A 56 -9.82 0.37 39.70
C ALA A 56 -10.92 -0.49 40.37
N PRO A 57 -11.80 0.10 41.20
CA PRO A 57 -12.99 -0.57 41.74
C PRO A 57 -13.88 -1.20 40.66
N ARG A 58 -14.56 -2.31 41.00
CA ARG A 58 -15.38 -3.09 40.03
C ARG A 58 -16.40 -2.23 39.27
N HIS A 59 -17.06 -1.27 39.92
CA HIS A 59 -18.04 -0.41 39.27
C HIS A 59 -17.42 0.50 38.19
N GLN A 60 -16.18 0.98 38.39
CA GLN A 60 -15.46 1.76 37.39
C GLN A 60 -15.02 0.91 36.19
N ARG A 61 -14.62 -0.35 36.42
CA ARG A 61 -14.30 -1.28 35.31
C ARG A 61 -15.54 -1.60 34.47
N GLN A 62 -16.69 -1.77 35.12
CA GLN A 62 -17.97 -1.99 34.45
C GLN A 62 -18.41 -0.77 33.65
N LEU A 63 -18.28 0.44 34.21
CA LEU A 63 -18.58 1.69 33.51
C LEU A 63 -17.66 1.90 32.30
N HIS A 64 -16.35 1.64 32.44
CA HIS A 64 -15.41 1.73 31.33
C HIS A 64 -15.70 0.69 30.24
N ALA A 65 -16.11 -0.52 30.61
CA ALA A 65 -16.52 -1.56 29.66
C ALA A 65 -17.84 -1.22 28.94
N GLN A 66 -18.76 -0.52 29.62
CA GLN A 66 -20.00 -0.01 29.01
C GLN A 66 -19.72 1.14 28.04
N LEU A 67 -18.92 2.13 28.46
CA LEU A 67 -18.52 3.25 27.59
C LEU A 67 -17.74 2.79 26.36
N SER A 68 -16.86 1.80 26.51
CA SER A 68 -16.13 1.21 25.37
C SER A 68 -17.04 0.43 24.40
N LYS A 69 -18.19 -0.07 24.86
CA LYS A 69 -19.21 -0.72 24.01
C LYS A 69 -20.18 0.29 23.39
N GLU A 70 -20.44 1.41 24.06
CA GLU A 70 -21.28 2.49 23.54
C GLU A 70 -20.52 3.33 22.51
N SER A 71 -19.21 3.54 22.68
CA SER A 71 -18.36 4.24 21.71
C SER A 71 -18.16 3.48 20.40
N SER A 72 -18.36 2.15 20.39
CA SER A 72 -18.31 1.36 19.14
C SER A 72 -19.61 1.47 18.32
N ASN A 73 -20.68 2.06 18.87
CA ASN A 73 -22.02 2.04 18.29
C ASN A 73 -22.62 3.43 18.00
N GLN A 74 -21.87 4.53 18.16
CA GLN A 74 -22.35 5.88 17.78
C GLN A 74 -21.58 6.47 16.60
N PRO A 75 -22.27 7.11 15.62
CA PRO A 75 -21.62 7.90 14.59
C PRO A 75 -20.92 9.11 15.23
N TYR A 76 -19.65 9.31 14.89
CA TYR A 76 -18.79 10.38 15.39
C TYR A 76 -19.24 11.75 14.86
N GLU A 77 -20.25 12.34 15.49
CA GLU A 77 -20.54 13.78 15.35
C GLU A 77 -20.63 14.51 16.70
N LYS A 78 -20.47 13.85 17.84
CA LYS A 78 -20.68 14.48 19.16
C LYS A 78 -19.72 14.10 20.29
N LEU A 79 -18.49 13.69 19.98
CA LEU A 79 -17.42 13.65 20.97
C LEU A 79 -16.49 14.85 20.78
N ASP A 80 -16.85 15.93 21.46
CA ASP A 80 -15.97 17.10 21.66
C ASP A 80 -14.80 16.68 22.55
N VAL A 81 -13.74 16.14 21.92
CA VAL A 81 -12.54 15.59 22.56
C VAL A 81 -11.82 16.66 23.42
N HIS A 82 -12.14 17.95 23.23
CA HIS A 82 -11.65 19.04 24.07
C HIS A 82 -12.25 19.07 25.49
N ARG A 83 -13.37 18.37 25.77
CA ARG A 83 -13.99 18.37 27.10
C ARG A 83 -13.41 17.36 28.09
N LEU A 84 -12.80 16.28 27.62
CA LEU A 84 -12.30 15.19 28.48
C LEU A 84 -10.86 15.39 28.99
N TRP A 85 -10.21 16.49 28.60
CA TRP A 85 -8.82 16.81 28.96
C TRP A 85 -8.67 18.04 29.86
N ARG A 86 -9.72 18.41 30.61
CA ARG A 86 -9.58 19.37 31.72
C ARG A 86 -9.37 18.63 33.04
N GLY A 87 -8.13 18.18 33.23
CA GLY A 87 -7.53 17.98 34.55
C GLY A 87 -6.89 19.28 35.05
N GLU A 88 -6.73 19.40 36.36
CA GLU A 88 -6.51 20.61 37.17
C GLU A 88 -5.28 21.49 36.86
N THR A 89 -4.51 21.24 35.80
CA THR A 89 -3.30 22.02 35.48
C THR A 89 -3.40 22.86 34.20
N GLY A 90 -4.50 22.83 33.45
CA GLY A 90 -4.82 23.86 32.45
C GLY A 90 -3.90 24.04 31.24
N GLU A 91 -2.86 23.20 31.05
CA GLU A 91 -1.93 23.33 29.92
C GLU A 91 -1.91 22.09 29.01
N VAL A 92 -2.10 22.33 27.70
CA VAL A 92 -1.93 21.33 26.64
C VAL A 92 -0.48 21.40 26.14
N PRO A 93 0.28 20.29 26.11
CA PRO A 93 1.66 20.29 25.61
C PRO A 93 1.76 20.80 24.17
N HIS A 94 2.71 21.69 23.93
CA HIS A 94 2.94 22.38 22.66
C HIS A 94 3.13 21.43 21.45
N ALA A 95 3.53 20.17 21.68
CA ALA A 95 3.75 19.14 20.66
C ALA A 95 2.46 18.67 19.95
N VAL A 96 1.28 18.91 20.53
CA VAL A 96 -0.02 18.50 19.95
C VAL A 96 -0.56 19.54 18.96
N ARG A 97 0.01 20.76 18.93
CA ARG A 97 -0.45 21.84 18.01
C ARG A 97 0.07 21.72 16.58
N SER A 98 1.10 20.92 16.31
CA SER A 98 1.81 20.96 15.01
C SER A 98 1.59 19.78 14.07
N TYR A 99 0.73 18.81 14.41
CA TYR A 99 0.42 17.69 13.52
C TYR A 99 -1.04 17.77 13.08
N LYS A 100 -1.27 18.32 11.89
CA LYS A 100 -2.61 18.51 11.33
C LYS A 100 -3.18 17.31 10.58
N ASP A 101 -2.39 16.27 10.28
CA ASP A 101 -2.89 15.09 9.57
C ASP A 101 -2.47 13.79 10.25
N GLY A 102 -3.40 13.19 11.01
CA GLY A 102 -3.22 11.92 11.73
C GLY A 102 -3.20 10.66 10.85
N THR A 103 -3.49 10.79 9.55
CA THR A 103 -3.60 9.68 8.60
C THR A 103 -2.26 9.01 8.26
N GLN A 104 -1.15 9.74 8.36
CA GLN A 104 0.19 9.20 8.03
C GLN A 104 0.75 8.27 9.11
N LEU A 105 0.38 8.48 10.39
CA LEU A 105 0.86 7.69 11.52
C LEU A 105 0.18 6.32 11.61
N GLU A 106 -1.11 6.23 11.27
CA GLU A 106 -1.85 4.96 11.24
C GLU A 106 -1.41 4.06 10.08
N THR A 107 -1.15 4.66 8.91
CA THR A 107 -0.64 3.96 7.72
C THR A 107 0.75 3.34 7.98
N LEU A 108 1.64 4.07 8.66
CA LEU A 108 2.97 3.55 9.02
C LEU A 108 2.88 2.47 10.11
N ALA A 109 1.98 2.60 11.08
CA ALA A 109 1.76 1.60 12.12
C ALA A 109 1.18 0.29 11.56
N GLN A 110 0.33 0.36 10.52
CA GLN A 110 -0.16 -0.81 9.78
C GLN A 110 0.95 -1.50 8.98
N ALA A 111 1.81 -0.73 8.30
CA ALA A 111 2.98 -1.27 7.58
C ALA A 111 3.96 -2.00 8.51
N LEU A 112 4.24 -1.43 9.69
CA LEU A 112 5.14 -2.04 10.69
C LEU A 112 4.53 -3.29 11.35
N LYS A 113 3.18 -3.39 11.42
CA LYS A 113 2.49 -4.58 11.94
C LYS A 113 2.65 -5.80 11.01
N GLY A 114 2.74 -5.57 9.70
CA GLY A 114 3.01 -6.61 8.70
C GLY A 114 4.42 -7.19 8.76
N MET A 115 5.40 -6.40 9.21
CA MET A 115 6.81 -6.82 9.32
C MET A 115 7.12 -7.68 10.57
N LYS A 116 6.18 -7.74 11.53
CA LYS A 116 6.40 -8.40 12.83
C LYS A 116 6.49 -9.94 12.74
N GLY A 117 6.16 -10.54 11.60
CA GLY A 117 6.23 -11.99 11.38
C GLY A 117 7.60 -12.52 10.93
N LEU A 118 8.61 -11.66 10.75
CA LEU A 118 9.91 -12.04 10.17
C LEU A 118 11.07 -12.12 11.18
N PHE A 119 10.84 -11.81 12.47
CA PHE A 119 11.90 -11.68 13.48
C PHE A 119 11.62 -12.35 14.84
N GLU A 120 10.68 -13.30 14.93
CA GLU A 120 10.58 -14.17 16.11
C GLU A 120 11.06 -15.58 15.75
N ASP A 121 12.13 -15.95 16.46
CA ASP A 121 13.24 -16.80 16.04
C ASP A 121 13.04 -18.28 16.34
N ASP A 122 13.73 -19.08 15.53
CA ASP A 122 14.21 -20.42 15.86
C ASP A 122 15.04 -20.36 17.15
N THR A 123 14.47 -20.68 18.31
CA THR A 123 15.25 -21.16 19.46
C THR A 123 14.40 -22.02 20.40
N LYS A 124 14.49 -23.34 20.26
CA LYS A 124 14.90 -24.27 21.33
C LYS A 124 14.78 -25.75 20.92
N GLU A 125 15.95 -26.39 20.86
CA GLU A 125 16.14 -27.83 20.86
C GLU A 125 15.99 -28.46 22.27
N GLN A 126 15.41 -29.67 22.25
CA GLN A 126 15.78 -30.92 22.94
C GLN A 126 15.62 -31.16 24.46
N SER A 127 15.09 -32.37 24.73
CA SER A 127 15.23 -33.29 25.89
C SER A 127 13.95 -33.48 26.72
N THR A 128 13.40 -34.68 27.01
CA THR A 128 13.74 -36.09 26.75
C THR A 128 12.55 -37.03 27.08
N ARG A 129 12.56 -38.23 26.46
CA ARG A 129 12.11 -39.58 26.92
C ARG A 129 10.60 -40.01 26.94
N SER A 130 10.28 -40.87 25.97
CA SER A 130 9.82 -42.28 26.06
C SER A 130 8.72 -42.70 27.07
N SER A 131 7.58 -43.21 26.57
CA SER A 131 7.25 -44.66 26.66
C SER A 131 6.08 -45.09 25.75
N THR A 132 6.20 -46.31 25.25
CA THR A 132 5.33 -47.19 24.45
C THR A 132 3.86 -47.34 24.89
N ALA A 133 2.92 -47.42 23.94
CA ALA A 133 2.06 -48.60 23.65
C ALA A 133 0.79 -48.23 22.84
N GLU A 134 0.51 -49.01 21.81
CA GLU A 134 -0.78 -49.20 21.11
C GLU A 134 -1.20 -50.69 21.32
N PRO A 135 -2.45 -51.17 21.06
CA PRO A 135 -3.40 -50.65 20.06
C PRO A 135 -4.94 -50.72 20.38
N ASP A 136 -5.71 -50.02 19.53
CA ASP A 136 -7.04 -50.37 18.94
C ASP A 136 -8.39 -50.25 19.74
N PRO A 137 -9.59 -50.32 19.09
CA PRO A 137 -10.35 -49.18 18.55
C PRO A 137 -11.82 -49.08 19.06
N GLN A 138 -12.50 -47.95 18.76
CA GLN A 138 -13.92 -47.81 18.33
C GLN A 138 -14.60 -46.49 18.78
N ASN A 139 -15.04 -45.74 17.77
CA ASN A 139 -16.40 -45.20 17.54
C ASN A 139 -16.98 -44.01 18.35
N HIS A 140 -17.76 -43.23 17.58
CA HIS A 140 -18.79 -42.24 17.93
C HIS A 140 -18.43 -40.74 18.06
N SER A 141 -18.90 -40.03 17.03
CA SER A 141 -19.43 -38.67 16.96
C SER A 141 -19.84 -38.00 18.28
N SER A 142 -19.51 -36.71 18.42
CA SER A 142 -20.44 -35.64 18.84
C SER A 142 -19.79 -34.27 18.63
N ALA A 143 -20.63 -33.32 18.22
CA ALA A 143 -20.30 -31.96 17.82
C ALA A 143 -19.63 -31.12 18.92
N SER A 144 -18.62 -30.35 18.52
CA SER A 144 -17.98 -29.30 19.33
C SER A 144 -18.39 -27.94 18.75
N THR A 145 -19.35 -27.29 19.41
CA THR A 145 -19.73 -25.90 19.18
C THR A 145 -18.64 -24.99 19.77
N ALA A 146 -17.65 -24.63 18.96
CA ALA A 146 -16.70 -23.57 19.30
C ALA A 146 -17.19 -22.26 18.68
N THR A 147 -17.85 -21.45 19.50
CA THR A 147 -18.22 -20.06 19.15
C THR A 147 -16.93 -19.24 19.08
N SER A 148 -16.35 -19.16 17.89
CA SER A 148 -15.27 -18.22 17.57
C SER A 148 -15.85 -16.81 17.54
N LEU A 149 -15.49 -16.00 18.55
CA LEU A 149 -15.76 -14.57 18.58
C LEU A 149 -14.89 -13.89 17.51
N SER A 150 -15.51 -13.53 16.39
CA SER A 150 -14.93 -12.63 15.39
C SER A 150 -14.83 -11.22 15.99
N PHE A 151 -13.62 -10.65 15.97
CA PHE A 151 -13.41 -9.23 16.20
C PHE A 151 -13.66 -8.49 14.89
N ASP A 152 -14.79 -7.81 14.79
CA ASP A 152 -15.10 -6.91 13.67
C ASP A 152 -14.23 -5.64 13.80
N VAL A 153 -13.21 -5.54 12.96
CA VAL A 153 -12.50 -4.29 12.71
C VAL A 153 -13.28 -3.56 11.62
N HIS A 154 -13.94 -2.46 11.98
CA HIS A 154 -14.57 -1.58 11.01
C HIS A 154 -13.52 -1.11 9.99
N GLU A 155 -13.72 -1.51 8.74
CA GLU A 155 -12.85 -1.27 7.60
C GLU A 155 -12.99 0.20 7.17
N LEU A 156 -12.03 1.04 7.58
CA LEU A 156 -11.91 2.42 7.13
C LEU A 156 -11.32 2.42 5.71
N GLY A 157 -12.19 2.29 4.70
CA GLY A 157 -11.84 2.49 3.30
C GLY A 157 -12.66 1.65 2.35
N ALA A 158 -12.81 2.10 1.11
CA ALA A 158 -13.43 1.30 0.07
C ALA A 158 -12.42 0.25 -0.46
N THR A 159 -12.85 -1.01 -0.63
CA THR A 159 -11.98 -2.09 -1.11
C THR A 159 -12.11 -2.33 -2.60
N THR A 160 -11.02 -2.67 -3.28
CA THR A 160 -11.08 -3.19 -4.66
C THR A 160 -11.59 -4.64 -4.69
N GLY A 161 -11.98 -5.10 -5.88
CA GLY A 161 -12.39 -6.49 -6.11
C GLY A 161 -11.34 -7.52 -5.65
N THR A 162 -11.79 -8.69 -5.22
CA THR A 162 -10.92 -9.73 -4.66
C THR A 162 -10.25 -10.56 -5.74
N ILE A 163 -8.91 -10.65 -5.71
CA ILE A 163 -8.15 -11.64 -6.46
C ILE A 163 -7.79 -12.77 -5.49
N THR A 164 -8.30 -13.97 -5.72
CA THR A 164 -8.04 -15.13 -4.86
C THR A 164 -6.54 -15.33 -4.65
N GLY A 165 -6.12 -15.34 -3.38
CA GLY A 165 -4.71 -15.53 -3.00
C GLY A 165 -3.88 -14.25 -2.87
N LEU A 166 -4.47 -13.08 -3.11
CA LEU A 166 -3.87 -11.77 -2.80
C LEU A 166 -4.77 -10.98 -1.83
N PRO A 167 -4.19 -10.11 -0.98
CA PRO A 167 -4.99 -9.19 -0.17
C PRO A 167 -5.66 -8.13 -1.03
N SER A 168 -6.83 -7.64 -0.62
CA SER A 168 -7.54 -6.54 -1.29
C SER A 168 -6.81 -5.21 -1.08
N LEU A 169 -6.87 -4.33 -2.06
CA LEU A 169 -6.41 -2.95 -1.89
C LEU A 169 -7.49 -2.14 -1.15
N THR A 170 -7.10 -1.47 -0.07
CA THR A 170 -7.97 -0.51 0.64
C THR A 170 -7.66 0.90 0.16
N ILE A 171 -8.68 1.58 -0.38
CA ILE A 171 -8.62 2.99 -0.72
C ILE A 171 -8.82 3.79 0.58
N PRO A 172 -7.90 4.70 0.95
CA PRO A 172 -7.91 5.41 2.23
C PRO A 172 -8.92 6.57 2.24
N ALA A 173 -10.15 6.31 1.77
CA ALA A 173 -11.23 7.27 1.68
C ALA A 173 -12.58 6.55 1.60
N GLN A 174 -13.62 7.25 2.05
CA GLN A 174 -15.02 6.85 1.87
C GLN A 174 -15.63 7.51 0.62
N PRO A 175 -16.74 6.97 0.08
CA PRO A 175 -17.50 7.65 -0.96
C PRO A 175 -17.88 9.08 -0.52
N GLY A 176 -17.57 10.06 -1.37
CA GLY A 176 -17.73 11.49 -1.13
C GLY A 176 -16.44 12.21 -0.71
N GLU A 177 -15.40 11.49 -0.31
CA GLU A 177 -14.10 12.06 0.08
C GLU A 177 -13.12 12.12 -1.10
N TYR A 178 -12.08 12.95 -0.98
CA TYR A 178 -11.05 13.07 -2.02
C TYR A 178 -9.93 12.07 -1.82
N VAL A 179 -9.43 11.54 -2.94
CA VAL A 179 -8.29 10.64 -3.01
C VAL A 179 -7.26 11.21 -3.95
N ASP A 180 -6.02 11.27 -3.48
CA ASP A 180 -4.87 11.54 -4.31
C ASP A 180 -4.30 10.23 -4.86
N ALA A 181 -4.06 10.20 -6.17
CA ALA A 181 -3.54 9.06 -6.89
C ALA A 181 -2.63 9.48 -8.04
N VAL A 182 -2.05 8.50 -8.71
CA VAL A 182 -1.26 8.64 -9.93
C VAL A 182 -1.95 7.85 -11.03
N VAL A 183 -2.13 8.46 -12.19
CA VAL A 183 -2.61 7.74 -13.37
C VAL A 183 -1.52 6.78 -13.85
N SER A 184 -1.72 5.48 -13.73
CA SER A 184 -0.74 4.48 -14.17
C SER A 184 -0.90 4.20 -15.67
N THR A 185 -2.12 3.92 -16.09
CA THR A 185 -2.48 3.59 -17.48
C THR A 185 -3.97 3.82 -17.72
N PHE A 186 -4.45 3.46 -18.91
CA PHE A 186 -5.81 3.68 -19.37
C PHE A 186 -6.31 2.39 -20.01
N ARG A 187 -7.47 1.92 -19.56
CA ARG A 187 -8.16 0.79 -20.19
C ARG A 187 -8.85 1.24 -21.47
N ASP A 188 -9.59 2.33 -21.40
CA ASP A 188 -10.33 2.94 -22.51
C ASP A 188 -10.52 4.45 -22.27
N GLU A 189 -11.38 5.10 -23.06
CA GLU A 189 -11.64 6.54 -23.01
C GLU A 189 -12.19 7.02 -21.67
N GLN A 190 -12.83 6.15 -20.88
CA GLN A 190 -13.51 6.51 -19.65
C GLN A 190 -12.88 5.85 -18.42
N GLN A 191 -12.11 4.78 -18.58
CA GLN A 191 -11.56 4.06 -17.45
C GLN A 191 -10.04 4.24 -17.33
N LEU A 192 -9.65 4.92 -16.25
CA LEU A 192 -8.28 5.06 -15.79
C LEU A 192 -7.91 3.89 -14.90
N GLU A 193 -6.65 3.50 -14.93
CA GLU A 193 -6.03 2.66 -13.93
C GLU A 193 -5.14 3.55 -13.06
N LEU A 194 -5.36 3.51 -11.75
CA LEU A 194 -4.75 4.43 -10.80
C LEU A 194 -3.91 3.68 -9.77
N HIS A 195 -2.82 4.30 -9.35
CA HIS A 195 -2.04 3.90 -8.17
C HIS A 195 -2.26 4.90 -7.06
N LEU A 196 -2.41 4.43 -5.82
CA LEU A 196 -2.29 5.31 -4.66
C LEU A 196 -0.87 5.90 -4.62
N ILE A 197 -0.71 7.12 -4.09
CA ILE A 197 0.63 7.75 -3.95
C ILE A 197 1.62 6.84 -3.21
N SER A 198 1.12 6.12 -2.20
CA SER A 198 1.89 5.16 -1.40
C SER A 198 2.37 3.93 -2.19
N ALA A 199 1.79 3.63 -3.35
CA ALA A 199 2.16 2.47 -4.16
C ALA A 199 3.53 2.62 -4.84
N LYS A 200 4.07 3.85 -4.95
CA LYS A 200 5.35 4.11 -5.63
C LYS A 200 6.48 3.18 -5.17
N TYR A 201 6.62 3.01 -3.86
CA TYR A 201 7.66 2.14 -3.30
C TYR A 201 7.53 0.70 -3.83
N TRP A 202 6.31 0.16 -3.84
CA TRP A 202 6.05 -1.20 -4.28
C TRP A 202 6.21 -1.38 -5.80
N VAL A 203 5.78 -0.40 -6.60
CA VAL A 203 5.97 -0.40 -8.06
C VAL A 203 7.45 -0.50 -8.44
N GLU A 204 8.34 0.14 -7.66
CA GLU A 204 9.78 0.08 -7.89
C GLU A 204 10.44 -1.15 -7.25
N TRP A 205 9.95 -1.59 -6.09
CA TRP A 205 10.55 -2.68 -5.32
C TRP A 205 10.23 -4.06 -5.90
N ILE A 206 8.97 -4.33 -6.27
CA ILE A 206 8.52 -5.66 -6.73
C ILE A 206 9.36 -6.16 -7.92
N PRO A 207 9.58 -5.38 -9.00
CA PRO A 207 10.36 -5.86 -10.14
C PRO A 207 11.83 -6.16 -9.77
N ARG A 208 12.41 -5.41 -8.81
CA ARG A 208 13.77 -5.63 -8.31
C ARG A 208 13.86 -6.90 -7.48
N GLU A 209 12.92 -7.11 -6.57
CA GLU A 209 12.82 -8.33 -5.75
C GLU A 209 12.69 -9.57 -6.64
N LEU A 210 11.81 -9.53 -7.63
CA LEU A 210 11.63 -10.62 -8.59
C LEU A 210 12.87 -10.85 -9.46
N ALA A 211 13.65 -9.80 -9.77
CA ALA A 211 14.89 -9.91 -10.52
C ALA A 211 16.03 -10.59 -9.73
N VAL A 212 16.11 -10.36 -8.42
CA VAL A 212 17.15 -10.96 -7.55
C VAL A 212 16.75 -12.32 -6.97
N THR A 213 15.48 -12.70 -7.09
CA THR A 213 14.99 -14.02 -6.67
C THR A 213 15.66 -15.11 -7.52
N GLN A 214 16.64 -15.79 -6.93
CA GLN A 214 17.61 -16.63 -7.65
C GLN A 214 17.01 -17.85 -8.36
N THR A 215 15.75 -18.21 -8.11
CA THR A 215 15.06 -19.29 -8.84
C THR A 215 13.54 -19.14 -8.76
N LEU A 216 12.96 -18.42 -9.71
CA LEU A 216 11.52 -18.45 -9.95
C LEU A 216 11.14 -19.79 -10.58
N ALA A 217 10.28 -20.57 -9.92
CA ALA A 217 9.77 -21.83 -10.46
C ALA A 217 8.85 -21.56 -11.65
N LYS A 218 8.90 -22.42 -12.68
CA LYS A 218 7.96 -22.33 -13.81
C LYS A 218 6.54 -22.67 -13.33
N LEU A 219 5.57 -21.89 -13.77
CA LEU A 219 4.17 -22.20 -13.52
C LEU A 219 3.74 -23.34 -14.45
N ASN A 220 3.56 -24.53 -13.90
CA ASN A 220 3.24 -25.73 -14.67
C ASN A 220 1.74 -25.82 -14.96
N ASN A 221 1.40 -25.99 -16.24
CA ASN A 221 0.02 -26.06 -16.72
C ASN A 221 -0.88 -24.91 -16.19
N PRO A 222 -0.57 -23.64 -16.52
CA PRO A 222 -1.30 -22.48 -16.01
C PRO A 222 -2.80 -22.56 -16.29
N ARG A 223 -3.60 -22.13 -15.33
CA ARG A 223 -5.08 -22.10 -15.36
C ARG A 223 -5.59 -20.75 -14.91
N LYS A 224 -6.82 -20.43 -15.32
CA LYS A 224 -7.52 -19.21 -14.87
C LYS A 224 -7.51 -19.12 -13.34
N GLY A 225 -7.10 -17.97 -12.83
CA GLY A 225 -6.98 -17.67 -11.40
C GLY A 225 -5.59 -17.95 -10.81
N ASP A 226 -4.68 -18.61 -11.53
CA ASP A 226 -3.32 -18.86 -11.02
C ASP A 226 -2.55 -17.54 -10.89
N LEU A 227 -1.86 -17.39 -9.75
CA LEU A 227 -0.97 -16.27 -9.48
C LEU A 227 0.40 -16.53 -10.10
N ALA A 228 0.84 -15.61 -10.95
CA ALA A 228 2.05 -15.74 -11.72
C ALA A 228 2.93 -14.49 -11.64
N VAL A 229 4.16 -14.62 -12.09
CA VAL A 229 5.02 -13.51 -12.51
C VAL A 229 5.52 -13.76 -13.93
N THR A 230 5.75 -12.69 -14.67
CA THR A 230 6.23 -12.76 -16.05
C THR A 230 7.17 -11.62 -16.38
N ARG A 231 7.94 -11.75 -17.48
CA ARG A 231 8.82 -10.69 -18.00
C ARG A 231 8.24 -10.10 -19.28
N ILE A 232 8.02 -8.79 -19.29
CA ILE A 232 7.42 -8.11 -20.44
C ILE A 232 8.38 -7.05 -20.98
N GLY A 233 8.30 -6.85 -22.30
CA GLY A 233 9.01 -5.81 -23.03
C GLY A 233 10.50 -6.10 -23.28
N PRO A 234 11.18 -5.19 -24.01
CA PRO A 234 12.59 -5.36 -24.41
C PRO A 234 13.55 -5.44 -23.22
N GLN A 235 13.23 -4.72 -22.15
CA GLN A 235 14.03 -4.68 -20.91
C GLN A 235 13.75 -5.87 -19.98
N LYS A 236 12.79 -6.75 -20.34
CA LYS A 236 12.45 -7.95 -19.57
C LYS A 236 12.18 -7.67 -18.09
N VAL A 237 11.42 -6.61 -17.84
CA VAL A 237 10.97 -6.20 -16.49
C VAL A 237 9.97 -7.23 -15.96
N TRP A 238 10.09 -7.57 -14.68
CA TRP A 238 9.20 -8.50 -14.00
C TRP A 238 7.90 -7.84 -13.52
N TYR A 239 6.79 -8.53 -13.70
CA TYR A 239 5.46 -8.10 -13.28
C TYR A 239 4.73 -9.21 -12.54
N ARG A 240 3.90 -8.84 -11.56
CA ARG A 240 2.91 -9.75 -10.97
C ARG A 240 1.69 -9.84 -11.88
N ALA A 241 1.15 -11.05 -11.98
CA ALA A 241 0.02 -11.32 -12.83
C ALA A 241 -0.93 -12.35 -12.24
N VAL A 242 -2.17 -12.34 -12.73
CA VAL A 242 -3.12 -13.46 -12.59
C VAL A 242 -3.54 -13.93 -13.97
N VAL A 243 -3.65 -15.24 -14.16
CA VAL A 243 -4.11 -15.82 -15.43
C VAL A 243 -5.61 -15.59 -15.59
N LEU A 244 -6.03 -14.99 -16.70
CA LEU A 244 -7.43 -14.72 -17.01
C LEU A 244 -8.06 -15.83 -17.85
N SER A 245 -7.37 -16.28 -18.89
CA SER A 245 -7.82 -17.31 -19.82
C SER A 245 -6.64 -17.93 -20.56
N ARG A 246 -6.86 -19.12 -21.10
CA ARG A 246 -5.97 -19.76 -22.07
C ARG A 246 -6.54 -19.51 -23.46
N GLU A 247 -5.80 -18.80 -24.30
CA GLU A 247 -6.23 -18.49 -25.67
C GLU A 247 -5.82 -19.62 -26.62
N THR A 248 -4.61 -20.17 -26.44
CA THR A 248 -4.10 -21.35 -27.16
C THR A 248 -3.30 -22.23 -26.22
N ASP A 249 -2.82 -23.40 -26.68
CA ASP A 249 -1.94 -24.25 -25.88
C ASP A 249 -0.63 -23.56 -25.46
N ALA A 250 -0.20 -22.55 -26.23
CA ALA A 250 1.05 -21.83 -26.00
C ALA A 250 0.84 -20.42 -25.42
N GLU A 251 -0.36 -19.85 -25.46
CA GLU A 251 -0.62 -18.46 -25.11
C GLU A 251 -1.67 -18.31 -24.00
N MET A 252 -1.37 -17.41 -23.07
CA MET A 252 -2.20 -17.11 -21.91
C MET A 252 -2.54 -15.62 -21.91
N GLN A 253 -3.82 -15.32 -21.74
CA GLN A 253 -4.24 -13.98 -21.39
C GLN A 253 -4.04 -13.80 -19.87
N ILE A 254 -3.31 -12.78 -19.48
CA ILE A 254 -3.04 -12.45 -18.08
C ILE A 254 -3.49 -11.02 -17.76
N LEU A 255 -3.72 -10.74 -16.48
CA LEU A 255 -3.89 -9.39 -15.93
C LEU A 255 -2.64 -9.04 -15.13
N LEU A 256 -1.99 -7.94 -15.45
CA LEU A 256 -0.93 -7.34 -14.65
C LEU A 256 -1.58 -6.64 -13.45
N VAL A 257 -1.62 -7.33 -12.30
CA VAL A 257 -2.40 -6.89 -11.13
C VAL A 257 -1.93 -5.54 -10.56
N ASP A 258 -0.68 -5.18 -10.83
CA ASP A 258 -0.09 -3.92 -10.38
C ASP A 258 -0.36 -2.75 -11.33
N PHE A 259 -0.94 -2.98 -12.51
CA PHE A 259 -1.19 -1.95 -13.51
C PHE A 259 -2.61 -2.01 -14.10
N GLY A 260 -3.38 -3.06 -13.80
CA GLY A 260 -4.75 -3.24 -14.28
C GLY A 260 -4.87 -3.60 -15.77
N THR A 261 -3.76 -3.70 -16.50
CA THR A 261 -3.75 -4.03 -17.94
C THR A 261 -3.65 -5.52 -18.19
N SER A 262 -4.30 -5.96 -19.27
CA SER A 262 -4.21 -7.35 -19.71
C SER A 262 -3.18 -7.51 -20.83
N GLU A 263 -2.44 -8.60 -20.80
CA GLU A 263 -1.38 -8.92 -21.77
C GLU A 263 -1.53 -10.35 -22.26
N LEU A 264 -1.11 -10.60 -23.51
CA LEU A 264 -1.01 -11.94 -24.08
C LEU A 264 0.46 -12.38 -24.00
N VAL A 265 0.72 -13.47 -23.28
CA VAL A 265 2.09 -13.97 -23.06
C VAL A 265 2.19 -15.45 -23.33
N GLY A 266 3.40 -15.94 -23.60
CA GLY A 266 3.63 -17.37 -23.71
C GLY A 266 3.39 -18.07 -22.36
N ALA A 267 2.72 -19.23 -22.37
CA ALA A 267 2.58 -20.07 -21.17
C ALA A 267 3.95 -20.43 -20.57
N ALA A 268 4.95 -20.59 -21.42
CA ALA A 268 6.33 -20.82 -21.02
C ALA A 268 7.02 -19.58 -20.42
N GLU A 269 6.44 -18.40 -20.46
CA GLU A 269 6.99 -17.17 -19.85
C GLU A 269 6.42 -16.91 -18.45
N LEU A 270 5.48 -17.75 -17.99
CA LEU A 270 4.88 -17.68 -16.66
C LEU A 270 5.70 -18.45 -15.64
N PHE A 271 5.85 -17.84 -14.47
CA PHE A 271 6.53 -18.38 -13.31
C PHE A 271 5.62 -18.26 -12.08
N ASP A 272 5.78 -19.14 -11.09
CA ASP A 272 5.04 -19.06 -9.83
C ASP A 272 5.36 -17.75 -9.11
N MET A 273 4.33 -17.09 -8.61
CA MET A 273 4.51 -15.87 -7.81
C MET A 273 5.14 -16.22 -6.44
N PRO A 274 6.29 -15.64 -6.05
CA PRO A 274 6.90 -15.88 -4.74
C PRO A 274 6.05 -15.36 -3.58
N VAL A 275 6.14 -16.01 -2.41
CA VAL A 275 5.44 -15.56 -1.19
C VAL A 275 5.91 -14.16 -0.75
N THR A 276 7.16 -13.80 -1.05
CA THR A 276 7.73 -12.48 -0.76
C THR A 276 6.98 -11.33 -1.44
N VAL A 277 6.21 -11.59 -2.49
CA VAL A 277 5.40 -10.56 -3.15
C VAL A 277 3.89 -10.84 -3.11
N ARG A 278 3.44 -11.99 -2.58
CA ARG A 278 2.00 -12.32 -2.46
C ARG A 278 1.27 -11.55 -1.36
N HIS A 279 2.00 -11.07 -0.35
CA HIS A 279 1.42 -10.33 0.77
C HIS A 279 1.11 -8.86 0.43
N ILE A 280 1.49 -8.40 -0.76
CA ILE A 280 1.26 -7.04 -1.23
C ILE A 280 -0.08 -7.03 -2.00
N PRO A 281 -1.01 -6.10 -1.73
CA PRO A 281 -2.25 -6.02 -2.51
C PRO A 281 -1.96 -5.65 -3.96
N PRO A 282 -2.86 -5.94 -4.92
CA PRO A 282 -2.80 -5.33 -6.25
C PRO A 282 -2.65 -3.81 -6.14
N LEU A 283 -1.69 -3.24 -6.87
CA LEU A 283 -1.36 -1.81 -6.72
C LEU A 283 -2.25 -0.90 -7.56
N SER A 284 -2.91 -1.45 -8.58
CA SER A 284 -3.81 -0.70 -9.45
C SER A 284 -5.26 -0.86 -9.03
N PHE A 285 -6.02 0.21 -9.19
CA PHE A 285 -7.48 0.18 -9.12
C PHE A 285 -8.12 0.99 -10.26
N PRO A 286 -9.25 0.51 -10.80
CA PRO A 286 -9.91 1.17 -11.90
C PRO A 286 -10.82 2.32 -11.43
N LEU A 287 -10.76 3.44 -12.14
CA LEU A 287 -11.61 4.60 -11.96
C LEU A 287 -12.32 4.97 -13.28
N VAL A 288 -13.64 5.01 -13.27
CA VAL A 288 -14.45 5.54 -14.37
C VAL A 288 -14.59 7.05 -14.23
N VAL A 289 -14.28 7.75 -15.31
CA VAL A 289 -14.40 9.19 -15.47
C VAL A 289 -15.72 9.50 -16.16
N PRO A 290 -16.62 10.29 -15.55
CA PRO A 290 -17.88 10.65 -16.16
C PRO A 290 -17.68 11.41 -17.46
N GLN A 291 -18.41 11.01 -18.51
CA GLN A 291 -18.42 11.66 -19.83
C GLN A 291 -18.50 13.20 -19.80
N PRO A 292 -19.30 13.86 -18.93
CA PRO A 292 -19.33 15.31 -18.84
C PRO A 292 -17.97 15.97 -18.54
N MET A 293 -17.05 15.25 -17.90
CA MET A 293 -15.70 15.73 -17.58
C MET A 293 -14.71 15.59 -18.75
N LEU A 294 -15.08 14.81 -19.76
CA LEU A 294 -14.28 14.52 -20.94
C LEU A 294 -14.77 15.26 -22.19
N ILE A 295 -15.73 16.17 -22.04
CA ILE A 295 -16.25 16.96 -23.17
C ILE A 295 -15.11 17.76 -23.80
N GLY A 296 -14.87 17.51 -25.09
CA GLY A 296 -13.80 18.17 -25.86
C GLY A 296 -12.40 17.59 -25.64
N VAL A 297 -12.27 16.53 -24.83
CA VAL A 297 -11.01 15.84 -24.57
C VAL A 297 -10.90 14.63 -25.50
N ARG A 298 -9.80 14.52 -26.26
CA ARG A 298 -9.54 13.34 -27.10
C ARG A 298 -8.84 12.27 -26.29
N GLU A 299 -9.11 11.00 -26.60
CA GLU A 299 -8.46 9.87 -25.95
C GLU A 299 -6.92 9.94 -26.04
N GLU A 300 -6.40 10.30 -27.22
CA GLU A 300 -4.96 10.44 -27.45
C GLU A 300 -4.35 11.53 -26.56
N ASP A 301 -5.05 12.65 -26.36
CA ASP A 301 -4.62 13.74 -25.49
C ASP A 301 -4.59 13.27 -24.02
N MET A 302 -5.58 12.48 -23.58
CA MET A 302 -5.55 11.89 -22.24
C MET A 302 -4.36 10.96 -22.05
N ARG A 303 -4.15 10.03 -22.99
CA ARG A 303 -3.09 9.02 -22.90
C ARG A 303 -1.70 9.64 -22.89
N THR A 304 -1.50 10.69 -23.69
CA THR A 304 -0.21 11.40 -23.78
C THR A 304 0.00 12.38 -22.63
N THR A 305 -1.08 13.00 -22.13
CA THR A 305 -0.98 14.08 -21.13
C THR A 305 -1.08 13.56 -19.70
N LEU A 306 -2.04 12.69 -19.37
CA LEU A 306 -2.33 12.36 -17.98
C LEU A 306 -1.49 11.19 -17.46
N LYS A 307 -0.79 10.43 -18.32
CA LYS A 307 0.05 9.29 -17.89
C LYS A 307 1.08 9.71 -16.84
N HIS A 308 1.09 9.06 -15.69
CA HIS A 308 1.93 9.38 -14.52
C HIS A 308 1.64 10.75 -13.87
N ALA A 309 0.61 11.46 -14.30
CA ALA A 309 0.21 12.70 -13.64
C ALA A 309 -0.44 12.40 -12.28
N ARG A 310 -0.17 13.26 -11.30
CA ARG A 310 -0.84 13.22 -10.02
C ARG A 310 -2.24 13.81 -10.16
N ILE A 311 -3.22 13.07 -9.67
CA ILE A 311 -4.64 13.41 -9.77
C ILE A 311 -5.27 13.37 -8.38
N SER A 312 -6.16 14.31 -8.11
CA SER A 312 -7.08 14.30 -6.98
C SER A 312 -8.49 14.17 -7.52
N PHE A 313 -9.30 13.30 -6.92
CA PHE A 313 -10.68 13.10 -7.35
C PHE A 313 -11.56 12.79 -6.14
N ARG A 314 -12.83 13.15 -6.22
CA ARG A 314 -13.83 12.73 -5.25
C ARG A 314 -14.26 11.30 -5.56
N LEU A 315 -14.09 10.41 -4.59
CA LEU A 315 -14.43 9.01 -4.68
C LEU A 315 -15.96 8.85 -4.71
N GLY A 316 -16.49 8.23 -5.76
CA GLY A 316 -17.91 7.92 -5.89
C GLY A 316 -18.26 6.50 -5.44
N SER A 317 -19.41 6.02 -5.90
CA SER A 317 -19.83 4.63 -5.73
C SER A 317 -18.99 3.67 -6.58
N THR A 318 -19.09 2.38 -6.32
CA THR A 318 -18.51 1.32 -7.16
C THR A 318 -19.53 0.73 -8.13
N THR A 319 -19.13 0.52 -9.37
CA THR A 319 -19.80 -0.32 -10.36
C THR A 319 -19.30 -1.77 -10.22
N ASP A 320 -20.23 -2.72 -10.15
CA ASP A 320 -19.98 -4.16 -9.94
C ASP A 320 -19.09 -4.50 -8.72
N GLY A 321 -18.95 -3.56 -7.77
CA GLY A 321 -18.10 -3.71 -6.58
C GLY A 321 -16.60 -3.68 -6.86
N VAL A 322 -16.17 -3.33 -8.08
CA VAL A 322 -14.74 -3.38 -8.48
C VAL A 322 -14.27 -2.05 -9.07
N VAL A 323 -15.13 -1.36 -9.81
CA VAL A 323 -14.78 -0.16 -10.57
C VAL A 323 -15.30 1.08 -9.86
N PHE A 324 -14.42 1.97 -9.44
CA PHE A 324 -14.81 3.20 -8.75
C PHE A 324 -15.30 4.24 -9.75
N ASN A 325 -16.34 4.98 -9.39
CA ASN A 325 -16.74 6.17 -10.12
C ASN A 325 -15.96 7.36 -9.55
N GLY A 326 -15.31 8.14 -10.42
CA GLY A 326 -14.63 9.36 -10.04
C GLY A 326 -15.51 10.57 -10.27
N GLU A 327 -15.47 11.53 -9.37
CA GLU A 327 -16.13 12.83 -9.54
C GLU A 327 -15.12 13.94 -9.27
N ASP A 328 -15.34 15.14 -9.83
CA ASP A 328 -14.47 16.30 -9.61
C ASP A 328 -12.96 15.99 -9.73
N LEU A 329 -12.58 15.30 -10.82
CA LEU A 329 -11.19 14.99 -11.14
C LEU A 329 -10.41 16.28 -11.44
N ARG A 330 -9.28 16.43 -10.76
CA ARG A 330 -8.36 17.56 -10.90
C ARG A 330 -6.92 17.10 -10.86
N LEU A 331 -6.05 17.76 -11.60
CA LEU A 331 -4.63 17.46 -11.67
C LEU A 331 -3.81 18.52 -10.95
N PHE A 332 -2.72 18.09 -10.34
CA PHE A 332 -1.80 19.01 -9.66
C PHE A 332 -0.91 19.73 -10.68
N HIS A 333 -0.83 21.05 -10.58
CA HIS A 333 0.15 21.85 -11.29
C HIS A 333 1.52 21.72 -10.60
N LYS A 334 2.58 21.40 -11.35
CA LYS A 334 3.92 21.09 -10.81
C LYS A 334 4.58 22.24 -10.03
N ASP A 335 4.38 23.48 -10.47
CA ASP A 335 5.05 24.64 -9.86
C ASP A 335 4.24 25.26 -8.72
N SER A 336 2.92 25.44 -8.88
CA SER A 336 2.06 26.06 -7.86
C SER A 336 1.45 25.08 -6.86
N GLY A 337 1.36 23.79 -7.19
CA GLY A 337 0.63 22.79 -6.42
C GLY A 337 -0.90 22.95 -6.49
N GLU A 338 -1.41 23.88 -7.30
CA GLU A 338 -2.85 24.11 -7.45
C GLU A 338 -3.51 23.00 -8.27
N LEU A 339 -4.80 22.76 -8.00
CA LEU A 339 -5.61 21.75 -8.67
C LEU A 339 -6.29 22.34 -9.91
N MET A 340 -6.05 21.75 -11.07
CA MET A 340 -6.63 22.13 -12.35
C MET A 340 -7.65 21.08 -12.83
N PRO A 341 -8.84 21.50 -13.32
CA PRO A 341 -9.78 20.59 -13.97
C PRO A 341 -9.15 19.81 -15.14
N VAL A 342 -9.60 18.56 -15.37
CA VAL A 342 -9.04 17.68 -16.43
C VAL A 342 -9.05 18.34 -17.81
N ASN A 343 -10.15 18.99 -18.19
CA ASN A 343 -10.31 19.66 -19.49
C ASN A 343 -9.36 20.85 -19.68
N GLU A 344 -8.87 21.47 -18.61
CA GLU A 344 -7.85 22.52 -18.69
C GLU A 344 -6.45 21.88 -18.70
N ALA A 345 -6.23 20.88 -17.85
CA ALA A 345 -4.96 20.19 -17.69
C ALA A 345 -4.44 19.53 -18.99
N ILE A 346 -5.34 19.04 -19.85
CA ILE A 346 -4.98 18.44 -21.15
C ILE A 346 -4.24 19.42 -22.08
N HIS A 347 -4.43 20.73 -21.92
CA HIS A 347 -3.77 21.75 -22.74
C HIS A 347 -2.42 22.19 -22.16
N CYS A 348 -2.07 21.73 -20.95
CA CYS A 348 -0.93 22.18 -20.18
C CYS A 348 -0.07 21.00 -19.68
N ALA A 349 0.10 19.96 -20.51
CA ALA A 349 0.78 18.71 -20.14
C ALA A 349 2.17 18.88 -19.48
N GLY A 350 2.93 19.89 -19.91
CA GLY A 350 4.26 20.21 -19.38
C GLY A 350 4.26 20.90 -18.01
N GLN A 351 3.08 21.26 -17.49
CA GLN A 351 2.87 21.92 -16.20
C GLN A 351 2.26 20.99 -15.15
N LEU A 352 2.02 19.71 -15.46
CA LEU A 352 1.44 18.75 -14.52
C LEU A 352 2.51 18.14 -13.61
N GLU A 353 2.20 18.02 -12.32
CA GLU A 353 2.99 17.24 -11.38
C GLU A 353 2.93 15.76 -11.78
N ARG A 354 4.10 15.11 -11.89
CA ARG A 354 4.20 13.71 -12.27
C ARG A 354 4.94 12.92 -11.23
N VAL A 355 4.52 11.68 -11.04
CA VAL A 355 5.23 10.70 -10.22
C VAL A 355 5.99 9.77 -11.17
N GLU A 356 7.30 9.91 -11.18
CA GLU A 356 8.17 9.04 -11.97
C GLU A 356 8.43 7.73 -11.23
N TYR A 357 8.25 6.60 -11.93
CA TYR A 357 8.62 5.28 -11.45
C TYR A 357 9.98 4.88 -12.03
N SER A 358 10.93 4.55 -11.15
CA SER A 358 12.24 4.01 -11.56
C SER A 358 12.22 2.48 -11.67
N ILE A 359 11.50 1.98 -12.67
CA ILE A 359 11.37 0.54 -12.95
C ILE A 359 12.55 0.07 -13.81
N ASN A 360 13.68 -0.21 -13.15
CA ASN A 360 14.87 -0.75 -13.81
C ASN A 360 15.02 -2.25 -13.55
N CYS A 361 15.33 -3.00 -14.61
CA CYS A 361 15.57 -4.45 -14.59
C CYS A 361 16.99 -4.84 -14.18
N GLN A 362 17.91 -3.87 -14.09
CA GLN A 362 19.28 -4.14 -13.66
C GLN A 362 19.29 -4.16 -12.13
N ALA A 363 19.47 -5.35 -11.57
CA ALA A 363 19.98 -5.46 -10.22
C ALA A 363 21.34 -4.76 -10.23
N ASP A 364 21.43 -3.54 -9.69
CA ASP A 364 22.70 -2.98 -9.26
C ASP A 364 23.25 -3.93 -8.19
N SER A 365 23.99 -4.94 -8.65
CA SER A 365 24.61 -6.00 -7.86
C SER A 365 25.66 -5.48 -6.86
N ALA A 366 25.80 -4.17 -6.72
CA ALA A 366 26.85 -3.52 -5.95
C ALA A 366 26.38 -2.81 -4.66
N ARG A 367 25.08 -2.70 -4.37
CA ARG A 367 24.62 -1.87 -3.22
C ARG A 367 24.08 -2.64 -2.00
N TYR A 368 24.04 -3.98 -2.03
CA TYR A 368 23.37 -4.77 -0.99
C TYR A 368 24.30 -5.54 -0.03
N PHE A 369 25.62 -5.36 -0.11
CA PHE A 369 26.57 -6.05 0.80
C PHE A 369 27.12 -5.20 1.96
N ASP A 370 26.76 -3.92 2.09
CA ASP A 370 27.32 -3.03 3.12
C ASP A 370 26.40 -2.76 4.32
N TYR A 371 25.55 -3.73 4.70
CA TYR A 371 24.85 -3.69 6.00
C TYR A 371 24.70 -5.10 6.57
N ALA A 372 25.75 -5.57 7.24
CA ALA A 372 25.73 -6.67 8.21
C ALA A 372 26.36 -6.19 9.52
#